data_AF-A0A534MT00-F1
#
_entry.id   AF-A0A534MT00-F1
#
_cell.length_a   1.000
_cell.length_b   1.000
_cell.length_c   1.000
_cell.angle_alpha   90.00
_cell.angle_beta   90.00
_cell.angle_gamma   90.00
#
_symmetry.space_group_name_H-M   'P 1'
#
loop_
_entity.id
_entity.type
_entity.pdbx_description
1 polymer ?
#
loop_
_entity_poly.entity_id
_entity_poly.type
_entity_poly.pdbx_seq_one_letter_code
_entity_poly.pdbx_strand_id
1 'polypeptide(L)' 'MASSGTVYLGSMGEGGPKKIDETIPLNPLSIYAATKASSEFLGRTYAQRFGFEFVTVRFAALYGPSPALLKATREQA' A
#
# COMPACT_ATOMS: atom_id res chain seq x y z
N MET A 1 8.65 -0.95 4.21
CA MET A 1 7.44 -1.80 4.06
C MET A 1 6.65 -1.38 2.82
N ALA A 2 6.22 -2.35 2.00
CA ALA A 2 5.34 -2.09 0.86
C ALA A 2 3.85 -2.17 1.29
N SER A 3 3.21 -1.01 1.36
CA SER A 3 1.78 -0.86 1.64
C SER A 3 1.01 -0.49 0.35
N SER A 4 -0.26 -0.14 0.48
CA SER A 4 -1.17 0.11 -0.64
C SER A 4 -1.96 1.39 -0.43
N GLY A 5 -2.22 2.16 -1.49
CA GLY A 5 -3.11 3.31 -1.48
C GLY A 5 -4.57 2.93 -1.16
N THR A 6 -4.93 1.65 -1.23
CA THR A 6 -6.27 1.15 -0.88
C THR A 6 -6.64 1.35 0.58
N VAL A 7 -5.66 1.65 1.46
CA VAL A 7 -5.91 1.95 2.89
C VAL A 7 -6.71 3.24 3.11
N TYR A 8 -6.77 4.10 2.09
CA TYR A 8 -7.49 5.37 2.13
C TYR A 8 -8.90 5.32 1.53
N LEU A 9 -9.30 4.22 0.91
CA LEU A 9 -10.48 4.20 0.03
C LEU A 9 -11.77 4.65 0.73
N GLY A 10 -11.98 4.28 2.00
CA GLY A 10 -13.16 4.70 2.74
C GLY A 10 -13.12 6.16 3.20
N SER A 11 -11.99 6.84 3.05
CA SER A 11 -11.82 8.26 3.35
C SER A 11 -11.84 9.14 2.10
N MET A 12 -11.92 8.53 0.92
CA MET A 12 -12.19 9.21 -0.34
C MET A 12 -13.72 9.25 -0.54
N GLY A 13 -14.38 10.36 -0.18
CA GLY A 13 -15.81 10.55 -0.44
C GLY A 13 -16.16 10.50 -1.95
N GLU A 14 -17.43 10.68 -2.30
CA GLU A 14 -17.85 10.75 -3.71
C GLU A 14 -17.11 11.91 -4.43
N GLY A 15 -16.27 11.57 -5.40
CA GLY A 15 -15.40 12.49 -6.14
C GLY A 15 -13.92 12.45 -5.74
N GLY A 16 -13.57 11.81 -4.61
CA GLY A 16 -12.19 11.66 -4.13
C GLY A 16 -11.48 12.97 -3.77
N PRO A 17 -10.45 12.94 -2.93
CA PRO A 17 -9.66 14.14 -2.66
C PRO A 17 -8.85 14.53 -3.90
N LYS A 18 -8.82 15.84 -4.23
CA LYS A 18 -8.01 16.39 -5.35
C LYS A 18 -6.51 16.06 -5.24
N LYS A 19 -6.04 15.75 -4.02
CA LYS A 19 -4.67 15.37 -3.71
C LYS A 19 -4.70 14.26 -2.67
N ILE A 20 -3.95 13.19 -2.93
CA ILE A 20 -3.76 12.10 -1.97
C ILE A 20 -2.42 12.36 -1.26
N ASP A 21 -2.46 12.44 0.06
CA ASP A 21 -1.27 12.59 0.91
C ASP A 21 -1.39 11.76 2.20
N GLU A 22 -0.31 11.72 2.98
CA GLU A 22 -0.19 10.91 4.18
C GLU A 22 -1.09 11.35 5.35
N THR A 23 -1.70 12.54 5.29
CA THR A 23 -2.60 13.08 6.32
C THR A 23 -4.01 12.53 6.24
N ILE A 24 -4.39 11.93 5.09
CA ILE A 24 -5.71 11.33 4.92
C ILE A 24 -5.87 10.19 5.93
N PRO A 25 -6.99 10.15 6.68
CA PRO A 25 -7.24 9.09 7.65
C PRO A 25 -7.29 7.71 6.97
N LEU A 26 -6.84 6.68 7.68
CA LEU A 26 -6.93 5.31 7.22
C LEU A 26 -8.37 4.81 7.40
N ASN A 27 -9.02 4.43 6.31
CA ASN A 27 -10.32 3.78 6.31
C ASN A 27 -10.33 2.63 5.29
N PRO A 28 -9.82 1.45 5.66
CA PRO A 28 -9.68 0.32 4.75
C PRO A 28 -11.04 -0.32 4.45
N LEU A 29 -11.40 -0.41 3.16
CA LEU A 29 -12.66 -1.03 2.70
C LEU A 29 -12.52 -2.52 2.29
N SER A 30 -11.34 -3.12 2.48
CA SER A 30 -11.10 -4.53 2.16
C SER A 30 -10.20 -5.19 3.20
N ILE A 31 -10.29 -6.52 3.32
CA ILE A 31 -9.41 -7.30 4.20
C ILE A 31 -7.93 -7.11 3.81
N TYR A 32 -7.64 -7.02 2.51
CA TYR A 32 -6.31 -6.69 2.02
C TYR A 32 -5.84 -5.31 2.52
N ALA A 33 -6.67 -4.27 2.39
CA ALA A 33 -6.34 -2.93 2.87
C ALA A 33 -6.15 -2.91 4.40
N ALA A 34 -7.00 -3.64 5.14
CA ALA A 34 -6.91 -3.74 6.59
C ALA A 34 -5.60 -4.42 7.03
N THR A 35 -5.20 -5.52 6.39
CA THR A 35 -3.93 -6.21 6.72
C THR A 35 -2.71 -5.33 6.43
N LYS A 36 -2.74 -4.53 5.35
CA LYS A 36 -1.70 -3.54 5.07
C LYS A 36 -1.69 -2.42 6.12
N ALA A 37 -2.83 -1.86 6.49
CA ALA A 37 -2.91 -0.85 7.54
C ALA A 37 -2.39 -1.37 8.90
N SER A 38 -2.77 -2.58 9.31
CA SER A 38 -2.27 -3.23 10.54
C SER A 38 -0.76 -3.42 10.52
N SER A 39 -0.21 -3.84 9.38
CA SER A 39 1.24 -4.02 9.23
C SER A 39 2.01 -2.70 9.36
N GLU A 40 1.45 -1.58 8.87
CA GLU A 40 2.03 -0.25 9.07
C GLU A 40 2.06 0.15 10.54
N PHE A 41 0.95 -0.07 11.25
CA PHE A 41 0.83 0.22 12.67
C PHE A 41 1.86 -0.58 13.48
N LEU A 42 1.99 -1.87 13.21
CA LEU A 42 2.98 -2.73 13.86
C LEU A 42 4.40 -2.24 13.59
N GLY A 43 4.75 -1.99 12.32
CA GLY A 43 6.09 -1.54 11.96
C GLY A 43 6.48 -0.21 12.61
N ARG A 44 5.58 0.79 12.60
CA ARG A 44 5.81 2.08 13.27
C ARG A 44 5.96 1.93 14.79
N THR A 45 5.10 1.12 15.41
CA THR A 45 5.15 0.89 16.86
C THR A 45 6.43 0.18 17.27
N TYR A 46 6.86 -0.83 16.51
CA TYR A 46 8.12 -1.53 16.77
C TYR A 46 9.32 -0.61 16.56
N ALA A 47 9.32 0.21 15.51
CA ALA A 47 10.39 1.19 15.26
C ALA A 47 10.54 2.17 16.42
N GLN A 48 9.42 2.72 16.91
CA GLN A 48 9.40 3.59 18.09
C GLN A 48 9.88 2.87 19.36
N ARG A 49 9.54 1.59 19.52
CA ARG A 49 9.87 0.81 20.73
C ARG A 49 11.31 0.33 20.77
N PHE A 50 11.88 -0.04 19.63
CA PHE A 50 13.20 -0.67 19.55
C PHE A 50 14.26 0.21 18.87
N GLY A 51 13.90 1.41 18.40
CA GLY A 51 14.84 2.41 17.91
C GLY A 51 15.43 2.12 16.52
N PHE A 52 14.76 1.31 15.70
CA PHE A 52 15.20 1.05 14.32
C PHE A 52 14.47 1.92 13.31
N GLU A 53 15.13 2.20 12.19
CA GLU A 53 14.55 2.94 11.06
C GLU A 53 13.46 2.13 10.36
N PHE A 54 12.27 2.70 10.26
CA PHE A 54 11.14 2.09 9.56
C PHE A 54 10.47 3.09 8.63
N VAL A 55 10.46 2.73 7.33
CA VAL A 55 9.77 3.49 6.29
C VAL A 55 8.67 2.65 5.69
N THR A 56 7.49 3.25 5.49
CA THR A 56 6.37 2.63 4.77
C THR A 56 5.98 3.48 3.57
N VAL A 57 5.71 2.84 2.44
CA VAL A 57 5.28 3.50 1.20
C VAL A 57 3.93 2.92 0.78
N ARG A 58 2.95 3.81 0.51
CA ARG A 58 1.60 3.46 0.09
C ARG A 58 1.50 3.62 -1.42
N PHE A 59 1.70 2.54 -2.16
CA PHE A 59 1.72 2.59 -3.63
C PHE A 59 0.33 2.77 -4.22
N ALA A 60 0.23 3.57 -5.29
CA ALA A 60 -0.92 3.54 -6.19
C ALA A 60 -0.92 2.26 -7.03
N ALA A 61 -1.88 2.12 -7.94
CA ALA A 61 -1.88 1.03 -8.90
C ALA A 61 -0.58 1.04 -9.73
N LEU A 62 0.23 0.00 -9.56
CA LEU A 62 1.47 -0.19 -10.33
C LEU A 62 1.16 -0.92 -11.63
N TYR A 63 1.81 -0.54 -12.72
CA TYR A 63 1.73 -1.20 -14.02
C TYR A 63 3.13 -1.42 -14.58
N GLY A 64 3.30 -2.45 -15.41
CA GLY A 64 4.58 -2.80 -16.01
C GLY A 64 4.68 -4.28 -16.36
N PRO A 65 5.82 -4.73 -16.93
CA PRO A 65 6.05 -6.13 -17.28
C PRO A 65 6.02 -6.98 -16.01
N SER A 66 5.05 -7.90 -15.93
CA SER A 66 4.95 -8.82 -14.81
C SER A 66 5.85 -10.04 -15.03
N PRO A 67 6.37 -10.67 -13.97
CA PRO A 67 7.11 -11.93 -14.08
C PRO A 67 6.31 -13.02 -14.82
N ALA A 68 4.98 -13.03 -14.67
CA ALA A 68 4.09 -13.92 -15.40
C ALA A 68 4.07 -13.63 -16.90
N LEU A 69 4.01 -12.34 -17.29
CA LEU A 69 4.08 -11.92 -18.68
C LEU A 69 5.45 -12.26 -19.29
N LEU A 70 6.53 -11.98 -18.55
CA LEU A 70 7.91 -12.26 -18.97
C LEU A 70 8.18 -13.76 -19.10
N LYS A 71 7.59 -14.60 -18.24
CA LYS A 71 7.69 -16.06 -18.33
C LYS A 71 6.98 -16.58 -19.60
N ALA A 72 5.76 -16.11 -19.85
CA ALA A 72 5.01 -16.47 -21.06
C ALA A 72 5.78 -16.07 -22.34
N THR A 73 6.45 -14.92 -22.33
CA THR A 73 7.26 -14.47 -23.47
C THR A 73 8.53 -15.30 -23.67
N ARG A 74 9.10 -15.89 -22.59
CA ARG A 74 10.30 -16.74 -22.64
C ARG A 74 10.00 -18.20 -23.01
N GLU A 75 8.80 -18.70 -22.74
CA GLU A 75 8.36 -20.06 -23.13
C GLU A 75 7.95 -20.14 -24.61
N GLN A 76 7.76 -19.00 -25.28
CA GLN A 76 7.42 -18.91 -26.71
C GLN A 76 8.63 -18.63 -27.63
N ALA A 77 9.84 -18.55 -27.08
CA ALA A 77 11.09 -18.26 -27.80
C ALA A 77 12.00 -19.48 -27.90
#